data_AF-A0A1T4T2F2-F1
#
_entry.id   AF-A0A1T4T2F2-F1
#
_cell.length_a   1.000
_cell.length_b   1.000
_cell.length_c   1.000
_cell.angle_alpha   90.00
_cell.angle_beta   90.00
_cell.angle_gamma   90.00
#
_symmetry.space_group_name_H-M   'P 1'
#
loop_
_entity.id
_entity.type
_entity.pdbx_description
1 polymer ?
#
loop_
_entity_poly.entity_id
_entity_poly.type
_entity_poly.pdbx_seq_one_letter_code
_entity_poly.pdbx_strand_id
1 'polypeptide(L)' 'RGRRTILGGRANVRTALYMATLVATRRNPVIVDFYRRLRAAGKPAKLALTACMRKLLTILNAVLRERRPWQSA' A
#
# COMPACT_ATOMS: atom_id res chain seq x y z
N ARG A 1 17.69 4.71 -15.65
CA ARG A 1 17.16 4.89 -14.28
C ARG A 1 17.30 3.56 -13.54
N GLY A 2 18.16 3.46 -12.52
CA GLY A 2 18.50 2.20 -11.83
C GLY A 2 17.48 1.71 -10.79
N ARG A 3 17.64 0.47 -10.33
CA ARG A 3 16.80 -0.15 -9.30
C ARG A 3 17.13 0.45 -7.93
N ARG A 4 16.15 1.13 -7.32
CA ARG A 4 16.27 1.62 -5.93
C ARG A 4 15.92 0.50 -4.96
N THR A 5 16.79 0.29 -3.98
CA THR A 5 16.57 -0.61 -2.85
C THR A 5 16.48 0.21 -1.56
N ILE A 6 15.79 -0.33 -0.57
CA ILE A 6 15.74 0.24 0.78
C ILE A 6 16.40 -0.76 1.74
N LEU A 7 17.26 -0.27 2.63
CA LEU A 7 17.88 -1.03 3.70
C LEU A 7 17.67 -0.28 5.02
N GLY A 8 17.35 -1.00 6.11
CA GLY A 8 17.08 -0.40 7.43
C GLY A 8 15.67 0.17 7.63
N GLY A 9 15.55 1.06 8.62
CA GLY A 9 14.31 1.74 9.03
C GLY A 9 13.41 0.92 9.96
N ARG A 10 12.09 1.21 9.94
CA ARG A 10 11.09 0.55 10.80
C ARG A 10 10.64 -0.80 10.21
N ALA A 11 11.44 -1.84 10.38
CA ALA A 11 11.17 -3.17 9.84
C ALA A 11 9.82 -3.76 10.32
N ASN A 12 9.52 -3.68 11.61
CA ASN A 12 8.27 -4.19 12.19
C ASN A 12 7.03 -3.54 11.57
N VAL A 13 7.07 -2.21 11.41
CA VAL A 13 5.98 -1.46 10.76
C VAL A 13 5.82 -1.89 9.30
N ARG A 14 6.92 -2.06 8.57
CA ARG A 14 6.88 -2.52 7.18
C ARG A 14 6.28 -3.93 7.07
N THR A 15 6.62 -4.84 7.96
CA THR A 15 6.05 -6.20 7.99
C THR A 15 4.56 -6.18 8.29
N ALA A 16 4.13 -5.44 9.31
CA ALA A 16 2.71 -5.30 9.66
C ALA A 16 1.91 -4.69 8.50
N LEU A 17 2.45 -3.63 7.89
CA LEU A 17 1.80 -2.95 6.77
C LEU A 17 1.77 -3.84 5.51
N TYR A 18 2.77 -4.70 5.31
CA TYR A 18 2.80 -5.67 4.21
C TYR A 18 1.66 -6.68 4.37
N MET A 19 1.51 -7.26 5.56
CA MET A 19 0.42 -8.19 5.86
C MET A 19 -0.96 -7.52 5.71
N ALA A 20 -1.13 -6.30 6.21
CA ALA A 20 -2.36 -5.54 6.01
C ALA A 20 -2.66 -5.29 4.52
N THR A 21 -1.63 -4.98 3.73
CA THR A 21 -1.78 -4.71 2.30
C THR A 21 -2.19 -5.96 1.52
N LEU A 22 -1.75 -7.16 1.90
CA LEU A 22 -2.18 -8.42 1.26
C LEU A 22 -3.70 -8.67 1.40
N VAL A 23 -4.31 -8.19 2.47
CA VAL A 23 -5.77 -8.26 2.67
C VAL A 23 -6.44 -7.11 1.91
N ALA A 24 -5.87 -5.90 1.99
CA ALA A 24 -6.40 -4.72 1.31
C ALA A 24 -6.47 -4.90 -0.21
N THR A 25 -5.49 -5.53 -0.85
CA THR A 25 -5.50 -5.82 -2.30
C THR A 25 -6.56 -6.82 -2.73
N ARG A 26 -7.25 -7.48 -1.80
CA ARG A 26 -8.35 -8.42 -2.07
C ARG A 26 -9.71 -7.89 -1.66
N ARG A 27 -9.78 -7.10 -0.59
CA ARG A 27 -11.05 -6.68 0.04
C ARG A 27 -11.36 -5.19 -0.09
N ASN A 28 -10.37 -4.34 -0.32
CA ASN A 28 -10.56 -2.89 -0.38
C ASN A 28 -10.61 -2.42 -1.85
N PRO A 29 -11.75 -1.96 -2.37
CA PRO A 29 -11.90 -1.62 -3.78
C PRO A 29 -10.88 -0.56 -4.25
N VAL A 30 -10.60 0.46 -3.44
CA VAL A 30 -9.63 1.53 -3.76
C VAL A 30 -8.21 0.98 -3.96
N ILE A 31 -7.83 -0.02 -3.17
CA ILE A 31 -6.51 -0.63 -3.23
C ILE A 31 -6.46 -1.73 -4.31
N VAL A 32 -7.54 -2.50 -4.47
CA VAL A 32 -7.72 -3.51 -5.54
C VAL A 32 -7.55 -2.85 -6.90
N ASP A 33 -8.26 -1.75 -7.16
CA ASP A 33 -8.21 -1.06 -8.44
C ASP A 33 -6.84 -0.46 -8.72
N PHE A 34 -6.19 0.07 -7.68
CA PHE A 34 -4.83 0.57 -7.78
C PHE A 34 -3.83 -0.55 -8.09
N TYR A 35 -3.96 -1.69 -7.40
CA TYR A 35 -3.13 -2.87 -7.64
C TYR A 35 -3.32 -3.41 -9.06
N ARG A 36 -4.57 -3.55 -9.52
CA ARG A 36 -4.90 -3.98 -10.88
C ARG A 36 -4.32 -3.04 -11.93
N ARG A 37 -4.44 -1.72 -11.75
CA ARG A 37 -3.82 -0.72 -12.65
C ARG A 37 -2.31 -0.88 -12.75
N LEU A 38 -1.64 -1.12 -11.62
CA LEU A 38 -0.19 -1.32 -11.61
C LEU A 38 0.22 -2.65 -12.27
N ARG A 39 -0.55 -3.71 -12.06
CA ARG A 39 -0.31 -5.01 -12.72
C ARG A 39 -0.55 -4.93 -14.23
N ALA A 40 -1.60 -4.24 -14.67
CA ALA A 40 -1.88 -3.98 -16.07
C ALA A 40 -0.76 -3.15 -16.73
N ALA A 41 -0.15 -2.22 -16.00
CA ALA A 41 1.04 -1.48 -16.44
C ALA A 41 2.36 -2.30 -16.43
N GLY A 42 2.27 -3.64 -16.33
CA GLY A 42 3.42 -4.55 -16.37
C GLY A 42 4.28 -4.55 -15.11
N LYS A 43 3.84 -3.96 -13.99
CA LYS A 43 4.67 -3.91 -12.78
C LYS A 43 4.75 -5.31 -12.13
N PRO A 44 5.95 -5.72 -11.67
CA PRO A 44 6.12 -6.92 -10.84
C PRO A 44 5.21 -6.88 -9.61
N ALA A 45 4.64 -8.01 -9.22
CA ALA A 45 3.68 -8.11 -8.12
C ALA A 45 4.22 -7.50 -6.81
N LYS A 46 5.49 -7.75 -6.48
CA LYS A 46 6.14 -7.21 -5.28
C LYS A 46 6.24 -5.68 -5.30
N LEU A 47 6.50 -5.07 -6.47
CA LEU A 47 6.53 -3.63 -6.62
C LEU A 47 5.13 -3.03 -6.54
N ALA A 48 4.13 -3.70 -7.13
CA ALA A 48 2.74 -3.29 -7.01
C ALA A 48 2.26 -3.32 -5.55
N LEU A 49 2.60 -4.36 -4.78
CA LEU A 49 2.31 -4.45 -3.35
C LEU A 49 3.00 -3.32 -2.56
N THR A 50 4.26 -3.04 -2.85
CA THR A 50 5.00 -1.96 -2.18
C THR A 50 4.37 -0.59 -2.45
N ALA A 51 3.89 -0.35 -3.66
CA ALA A 51 3.14 0.86 -3.99
C ALA A 51 1.79 0.92 -3.26
N CYS A 52 1.08 -0.20 -3.16
CA CYS A 52 -0.18 -0.30 -2.40
C CYS A 52 0.03 -0.04 -0.90
N MET A 53 1.14 -0.52 -0.32
CA MET A 53 1.51 -0.23 1.07
C MET A 53 1.67 1.28 1.29
N ARG A 54 2.36 1.98 0.37
CA ARG A 54 2.50 3.45 0.46
C ARG A 54 1.14 4.13 0.40
N LYS A 55 0.26 3.71 -0.52
CA LYS A 55 -1.10 4.25 -0.63
C LYS A 55 -1.92 4.03 0.65
N LEU A 56 -1.87 2.83 1.21
CA LEU A 56 -2.54 2.50 2.48
C LEU A 56 -2.04 3.37 3.63
N LEU A 57 -0.72 3.51 3.78
CA LEU A 57 -0.13 4.35 4.82
C LEU A 57 -0.57 5.82 4.69
N THR A 58 -0.64 6.35 3.47
CA THR A 58 -1.11 7.72 3.24
C THR A 58 -2.57 7.90 3.67
N ILE A 59 -3.44 6.92 3.40
CA ILE A 59 -4.85 7.00 3.83
C ILE A 59 -4.95 6.94 5.36
N LEU A 60 -4.23 6.00 6.00
CA LEU A 60 -4.19 5.89 7.45
C LEU A 60 -3.68 7.19 8.11
N ASN A 61 -2.66 7.80 7.52
CA ASN A 61 -2.14 9.07 8.01
C ASN A 61 -3.15 10.22 7.86
N ALA A 62 -3.92 10.24 6.77
CA ALA A 62 -4.99 11.24 6.58
C ALA A 62 -6.12 11.06 7.60
N VAL A 63 -6.57 9.82 7.82
CA VAL A 63 -7.57 9.44 8.85
C VAL A 63 -7.15 9.94 10.23
N LEU A 64 -5.89 9.67 10.63
CA LEU A 64 -5.37 10.10 11.93
C LEU A 64 -5.24 11.62 12.04
N ARG A 65 -4.78 12.29 10.96
CA ARG A 65 -4.63 13.75 10.93
C ARG A 65 -5.97 14.46 11.05
N GLU A 66 -6.98 13.98 10.32
CA GLU A 66 -8.30 14.61 10.25
C GLU A 66 -9.22 14.14 11.38
N ARG A 67 -8.80 13.13 12.17
CA ARG A 67 -9.61 12.48 13.22
C ARG A 67 -10.97 12.00 12.72
N ARG A 68 -11.08 11.75 11.42
CA ARG A 68 -12.28 11.23 10.78
C ARG A 68 -12.13 9.71 10.66
N PRO A 69 -13.17 8.93 10.99
CA PRO A 69 -13.11 7.50 10.80
C PRO A 69 -12.87 7.14 9.33
N TRP A 70 -12.30 5.95 9.10
CA TRP A 70 -12.10 5.43 7.76
C TRP A 70 -13.42 5.45 6.98
N GLN A 71 -13.42 6.11 5.83
CA GLN A 71 -14.56 6.12 4.93
C GLN A 71 -14.35 5.03 3.88
N SER A 72 -15.25 4.05 3.86
CA SER A 72 -15.38 3.14 2.73
C SER A 72 -15.77 3.97 1.51
N ALA A 73 -14.89 3.99 0.50
CA ALA A 73 -15.19 4.58 -0.80
C ALA A 73 -16.31 3.80 -1.49
#